data_AF-A0AA97CY38-F1
#
_entry.id   AF-A0AA97CY38-F1
#
_cell.length_a   1.000
_cell.length_b   1.000
_cell.length_c   1.000
_cell.angle_alpha   90.00
_cell.angle_beta   90.00
_cell.angle_gamma   90.00
#
_symmetry.space_group_name_H-M   'P 1'
#
loop_
_entity.id
_entity.type
_entity.pdbx_description
1 polymer ?
#
loop_
_entity_poly.entity_id
_entity_poly.type
_entity_poly.pdbx_seq_one_letter_code
_entity_poly.pdbx_strand_id
1 'polypeptide(L)' 'MNVPNPAELAAQTARRNAEPGDAADHPVTMTVHALLDEVSVVGDVVGDEFDLGAISRQTDLLTRAHDALAEALEDVGRG' A
#
# COMPACT_ATOMS: atom_id res chain seq x y z
N MET A 1 -17.32 14.60 -16.65
CA MET A 1 -16.05 14.73 -15.92
C MET A 1 -15.95 13.52 -15.01
N ASN A 2 -14.96 12.65 -15.21
CA ASN A 2 -14.71 11.52 -14.31
C ASN A 2 -13.92 12.04 -13.11
N VAL A 3 -14.47 11.97 -11.91
CA VAL A 3 -13.78 12.43 -10.69
C VAL A 3 -12.80 11.32 -10.30
N PRO A 4 -11.51 11.62 -10.07
CA PRO A 4 -10.54 10.62 -9.68
C PRO A 4 -11.00 9.91 -8.41
N ASN A 5 -10.86 8.59 -8.36
CA ASN A 5 -11.11 7.86 -7.13
C ASN A 5 -10.03 8.23 -6.08
N PRO A 6 -10.26 7.97 -4.78
CA PRO A 6 -9.34 8.36 -3.72
C PRO A 6 -7.92 7.78 -3.90
N ALA A 7 -7.81 6.56 -4.44
CA ALA A 7 -6.53 5.92 -4.70
C ALA A 7 -5.76 6.61 -5.84
N GLU A 8 -6.45 7.05 -6.89
CA GLU A 8 -5.86 7.83 -7.99
C GLU A 8 -5.36 9.18 -7.50
N LEU A 9 -6.11 9.84 -6.60
CA LEU A 9 -5.72 11.12 -6.01
C LEU A 9 -4.45 10.97 -5.14
N ALA A 10 -4.37 9.90 -4.34
CA ALA A 10 -3.21 9.57 -3.53
C ALA A 10 -1.98 9.29 -4.40
N ALA A 11 -2.13 8.45 -5.44
CA ALA A 11 -1.06 8.11 -6.37
C ALA A 11 -0.56 9.33 -7.18
N GLN A 12 -1.44 10.29 -7.48
CA GLN A 12 -1.07 11.52 -8.18
C GLN A 12 -0.33 12.51 -7.26
N THR A 13 -0.73 12.58 -6.00
CA THR A 13 -0.08 13.43 -4.99
C THR A 13 1.30 12.92 -4.61
N ALA A 14 1.45 11.60 -4.44
CA ALA A 14 2.75 10.95 -4.19
C ALA A 14 3.76 11.24 -5.32
N ARG A 15 3.34 11.10 -6.58
CA ARG A 15 4.19 11.41 -7.76
C ARG A 15 4.67 12.86 -7.82
N ARG A 16 3.85 13.80 -7.31
CA ARG A 16 4.17 15.24 -7.36
C ARG A 16 5.15 15.66 -6.26
N ASN A 17 5.17 14.95 -5.12
CA ASN A 17 5.98 15.29 -3.96
C ASN A 17 7.27 14.47 -3.85
N ALA A 18 7.52 13.52 -4.75
CA ALA A 18 8.78 12.79 -4.78
C ALA A 18 9.93 13.71 -5.21
N GLU A 19 11.04 13.71 -4.44
CA GLU A 19 12.34 14.28 -4.85
C GLU A 19 12.87 13.58 -6.13
N PRO A 20 13.91 14.10 -6.81
CA PRO A 20 14.46 13.46 -8.01
C PRO A 20 15.06 12.07 -7.70
N GLY A 21 14.21 11.06 -7.81
CA GLY A 21 14.46 9.64 -7.61
C GLY A 21 13.15 8.90 -7.89
N ASP A 22 13.20 7.69 -8.45
CA ASP A 22 11.97 6.94 -8.68
C ASP A 22 11.36 6.59 -7.31
N ALA A 23 10.07 6.88 -7.12
CA ALA A 23 9.36 6.45 -5.91
C ALA A 23 9.39 4.90 -5.78
N ALA A 24 9.59 4.19 -6.90
CA ALA A 24 9.84 2.75 -6.92
C ALA A 24 11.16 2.34 -6.25
N ASP A 25 12.17 3.22 -6.20
CA ASP A 25 13.48 2.96 -5.60
C ASP A 25 13.49 3.18 -4.07
N HIS A 26 12.41 3.74 -3.50
CA HIS A 26 12.33 3.96 -2.06
C HIS A 26 12.19 2.61 -1.32
N PRO A 27 12.99 2.34 -0.27
CA PRO A 27 13.00 1.05 0.43
C PRO A 27 11.62 0.68 1.03
N VAL A 28 10.82 1.69 1.39
CA VAL A 28 9.43 1.46 1.85
C VAL A 28 8.54 0.86 0.75
N THR A 29 8.78 1.22 -0.51
CA THR A 29 7.99 0.75 -1.65
C THR A 29 8.16 -0.75 -1.86
N MET A 30 9.38 -1.28 -1.68
CA MET A 30 9.63 -2.72 -1.70
C MET A 30 8.88 -3.46 -0.58
N THR A 31 8.91 -2.91 0.63
CA THR A 31 8.22 -3.49 1.79
C THR A 31 6.70 -3.51 1.59
N VAL A 32 6.12 -2.40 1.12
CA VAL A 32 4.68 -2.31 0.83
C VAL A 32 4.31 -3.28 -0.30
N HIS A 33 5.13 -3.41 -1.35
CA HIS A 33 4.85 -4.36 -2.42
C HIS A 33 4.82 -5.81 -1.93
N ALA A 34 5.79 -6.22 -1.11
CA ALA A 34 5.82 -7.57 -0.56
C ALA A 34 4.58 -7.89 0.29
N LEU A 35 4.09 -6.92 1.07
CA LEU A 35 2.88 -7.08 1.89
C LEU A 35 1.62 -7.17 1.02
N LEU A 36 1.52 -6.39 -0.05
CA LEU A 36 0.40 -6.44 -0.99
C LEU A 36 0.39 -7.73 -1.81
N ASP A 37 1.56 -8.25 -2.18
CA ASP A 37 1.68 -9.57 -2.82
C ASP A 37 1.18 -10.67 -1.88
N GLU A 38 1.49 -10.60 -0.58
CA GLU A 38 0.97 -11.55 0.41
C GLU A 38 -0.56 -11.45 0.56
N VAL A 39 -1.14 -10.25 0.51
CA VAL A 39 -2.60 -10.05 0.49
C VAL A 39 -3.22 -10.72 -0.73
N SER A 40 -2.60 -10.57 -1.92
CA SER A 40 -3.06 -11.20 -3.16
C SER A 40 -3.04 -12.72 -3.05
N VAL A 41 -1.95 -13.30 -2.51
CA VAL A 41 -1.84 -14.75 -2.30
C VAL A 41 -2.92 -15.27 -1.36
N VAL A 42 -3.23 -14.54 -0.28
CA VAL A 42 -4.33 -14.93 0.63
C VAL A 42 -5.67 -14.92 -0.11
N GLY A 43 -5.90 -13.95 -1.00
CA GLY A 43 -7.11 -13.90 -1.83
C GLY A 43 -7.19 -15.08 -2.82
N ASP A 44 -6.10 -15.38 -3.52
CA ASP A 44 -6.06 -16.44 -4.52
C ASP A 44 -6.25 -17.84 -3.92
N VAL A 45 -5.75 -18.06 -2.69
CA VAL A 45 -5.90 -19.34 -1.98
C VAL A 45 -7.34 -19.59 -1.53
N VAL A 46 -8.06 -18.52 -1.18
CA VAL A 46 -9.44 -18.59 -0.67
C VAL A 46 -10.47 -18.62 -1.81
N GLY A 47 -10.15 -18.01 -2.94
CA GLY A 47 -11.04 -17.96 -4.10
C GLY A 47 -12.35 -17.22 -3.80
N ASP A 48 -13.49 -17.81 -4.17
CA ASP A 48 -14.82 -17.23 -3.94
C ASP A 48 -15.43 -17.59 -2.56
N GLU A 49 -14.73 -18.36 -1.73
CA GLU A 49 -15.26 -18.77 -0.42
C GLU A 49 -15.11 -17.66 0.62
N PHE A 50 -16.17 -17.40 1.39
CA PHE A 50 -16.11 -16.39 2.45
C PHE A 50 -15.40 -16.95 3.68
N ASP A 51 -14.13 -16.60 3.86
CA ASP A 51 -13.30 -16.98 5.01
C ASP A 51 -12.96 -15.78 5.90
N LEU A 52 -13.54 -15.75 7.11
CA LEU A 52 -13.29 -14.71 8.12
C LEU A 52 -11.84 -14.69 8.62
N GLY A 53 -11.16 -15.83 8.68
CA GLY A 53 -9.75 -15.92 9.06
C GLY A 53 -8.84 -15.31 8.00
N ALA A 54 -9.16 -15.55 6.72
CA ALA A 54 -8.46 -14.92 5.61
C ALA A 54 -8.67 -13.40 5.59
N ILE A 55 -9.89 -12.92 5.81
CA ILE A 55 -10.19 -11.49 5.90
C ILE A 55 -9.42 -10.84 7.06
N SER A 56 -9.37 -11.50 8.22
CA SER A 56 -8.57 -11.02 9.35
C SER A 56 -7.09 -10.87 8.96
N ARG A 57 -6.52 -11.89 8.30
CA ARG A 57 -5.12 -11.86 7.87
C ARG A 57 -4.85 -10.77 6.82
N GLN A 58 -5.73 -10.61 5.84
CA GLN A 58 -5.62 -9.54 4.84
C GLN A 58 -5.67 -8.16 5.49
N THR A 59 -6.56 -7.98 6.48
CA THR A 59 -6.67 -6.73 7.23
C THR A 59 -5.39 -6.41 8.00
N ASP A 60 -4.78 -7.41 8.64
CA ASP A 60 -3.51 -7.25 9.35
C ASP A 60 -2.37 -6.87 8.39
N LEU A 61 -2.28 -7.53 7.23
CA LEU A 61 -1.25 -7.25 6.22
C LEU A 61 -1.40 -5.83 5.64
N LEU A 62 -2.64 -5.42 5.33
CA LEU A 62 -2.94 -4.07 4.86
C LEU A 62 -2.63 -3.00 5.92
N THR A 63 -2.93 -3.28 7.18
CA THR A 63 -2.60 -2.38 8.30
C THR A 63 -1.09 -2.18 8.38
N ARG A 64 -0.30 -3.26 8.30
CA ARG A 64 1.17 -3.16 8.30
C ARG A 64 1.71 -2.37 7.11
N ALA A 65 1.12 -2.54 5.92
CA ALA A 65 1.52 -1.80 4.73
C ALA A 65 1.22 -0.30 4.89
N HIS A 66 0.06 0.03 5.44
CA HIS A 66 -0.31 1.39 5.77
C HIS A 66 0.64 2.01 6.80
N ASP A 67 0.95 1.30 7.89
CA ASP A 67 1.84 1.82 8.95
C ASP A 67 3.25 2.08 8.43
N ALA A 68 3.80 1.19 7.60
CA ALA A 68 5.09 1.39 6.96
C ALA A 68 5.10 2.63 6.05
N LEU A 69 4.01 2.85 5.30
CA LEU A 69 3.87 4.02 4.44
C LEU A 69 3.72 5.31 5.26
N ALA A 70 2.96 5.27 6.35
CA ALA A 70 2.76 6.39 7.25
C ALA A 70 4.08 6.80 7.93
N GLU A 71 4.86 5.83 8.41
CA GLU A 71 6.18 6.08 9.01
C GLU A 71 7.14 6.73 8.01
N ALA A 72 7.18 6.24 6.77
CA ALA A 72 8.02 6.84 5.73
C ALA A 72 7.58 8.28 5.37
N LEU A 73 6.27 8.56 5.35
CA LEU A 73 5.76 9.92 5.10
C LEU A 73 6.05 10.87 6.26
N GLU A 74 6.00 10.38 7.51
CA GLU A 74 6.39 11.16 8.69
C GLU A 74 7.88 11.53 8.67
N ASP A 75 8.75 10.62 8.24
CA ASP A 75 10.20 10.87 8.13
C ASP A 75 10.50 11.99 7.12
N VAL A 76 9.86 11.95 5.95
CA VAL A 76 9.96 13.01 4.94
C VAL A 76 9.44 14.36 5.46
N GLY A 77 8.41 14.36 6.31
CA GLY A 77 7.81 15.57 6.87
C GLY A 77 8.63 16.25 7.99
N ARG A 78 9.66 15.58 8.53
CA ARG A 78 10.55 16.14 9.58
C ARG A 78 11.93 16.56 9.05
N GLY A 79 12.21 16.34 7.76
CA GLY A 79 13.43 16.74 7.06
C GLY A 79 13.50 18.22 6.70
#